data_AF-U4R6X4-F1
#
_entry.id   AF-U4R6X4-F1
#
_cell.length_a   1.000
_cell.length_b   1.000
_cell.length_c   1.000
_cell.angle_alpha   90.00
_cell.angle_beta   90.00
_cell.angle_gamma   90.00
#
_symmetry.space_group_name_H-M   'P 1'
#
loop_
_entity.id
_entity.type
_entity.pdbx_description
1 polymer ?
#
loop_
_entity_poly.entity_id
_entity_poly.type
_entity_poly.pdbx_seq_one_letter_code
_entity_poly.pdbx_strand_id
1 'polypeptide(L)'
;MVVGNYLLKFEPSDSLFLNRYKLMGILSAHSCVSPQDIMKYHAGKGTIYAWRISNVKKYDHPMNLTDFGLKKAPQSWCYLNR
;
A
#
# COMPACT_ATOMS: atom_id res chain seq x y z
N MET A 1 -3.10 -4.10 -4.29
CA MET A 1 -2.85 -4.47 -2.87
C MET A 1 -4.18 -4.94 -2.29
N VAL A 2 -4.18 -6.02 -1.52
CA VAL A 2 -5.37 -6.49 -0.79
C VAL A 2 -5.29 -5.92 0.63
N VAL A 3 -6.29 -5.16 1.05
CA VAL A 3 -6.42 -4.66 2.43
C VAL A 3 -7.73 -5.20 2.99
N GLY A 4 -7.65 -6.18 3.88
CA GLY A 4 -8.83 -6.91 4.36
C GLY A 4 -9.55 -7.63 3.22
N ASN A 5 -10.86 -7.37 3.07
CA ASN A 5 -11.73 -7.94 2.02
C ASN A 5 -11.75 -7.11 0.72
N TYR A 6 -10.89 -6.11 0.60
CA TYR A 6 -10.91 -5.17 -0.52
C TYR A 6 -9.67 -5.35 -1.39
N LEU A 7 -9.88 -5.55 -2.70
CA LEU A 7 -8.83 -5.28 -3.67
C LEU A 7 -8.81 -3.81 -4.02
N LEU A 8 -7.63 -3.22 -3.91
CA LEU A 8 -7.40 -1.88 -4.42
C LEU A 8 -6.63 -2.00 -5.74
N LYS A 9 -7.28 -1.56 -6.82
CA LYS A 9 -6.65 -1.32 -8.13
C LYS A 9 -6.07 0.10 -8.09
N PHE A 10 -4.81 0.25 -8.46
CA PHE A 10 -4.11 1.54 -8.45
C PHE A 10 -3.47 1.80 -9.80
N GLU A 11 -3.51 3.06 -10.22
CA GLU A 11 -2.59 3.63 -11.20
C GLU A 11 -1.49 4.34 -10.37
N PRO A 12 -0.19 4.02 -10.55
CA PRO A 12 0.87 4.65 -9.77
C PRO A 12 0.98 6.14 -10.14
N SER A 13 0.38 7.02 -9.34
CA SER A 13 0.48 8.47 -9.53
C SER A 13 1.73 9.02 -8.80
N ASP A 14 2.91 8.57 -9.23
CA ASP A 14 4.22 9.03 -8.75
C ASP A 14 4.73 8.38 -7.46
N SER A 15 5.92 7.77 -7.56
CA SER A 15 6.76 7.43 -6.41
C SER A 15 7.30 8.73 -5.81
N LEU A 16 6.91 9.05 -4.58
CA LEU A 16 7.40 10.26 -3.90
C LEU A 16 8.85 10.07 -3.45
N PHE A 17 9.82 10.55 -4.24
CA PHE A 17 11.21 10.68 -3.82
C PHE A 17 11.39 11.99 -3.04
N LEU A 18 11.19 11.95 -1.72
CA LEU A 18 11.31 13.11 -0.84
C LEU A 18 12.35 12.85 0.27
N ASN A 19 12.87 13.93 0.86
CA ASN A 19 13.72 13.78 2.05
C ASN A 19 12.92 13.16 3.21
N ARG A 20 13.65 12.50 4.12
CA ARG A 20 13.05 11.67 5.18
C ARG A 20 12.06 12.43 6.07
N TYR A 21 12.35 13.69 6.41
CA TYR A 21 11.48 14.52 7.25
C TYR A 21 10.15 14.84 6.58
N LYS A 22 10.18 15.22 5.30
CA LYS A 22 8.97 15.54 4.53
C LYS A 22 8.12 14.29 4.28
N LEU A 23 8.77 13.15 3.99
CA LEU A 23 8.08 11.88 3.81
C LEU A 23 7.39 11.41 5.11
N MET A 24 8.06 11.53 6.27
CA MET A 24 7.45 11.21 7.57
C MET A 24 6.22 12.06 7.86
N GLY A 25 6.27 13.37 7.57
CA GLY A 25 5.12 14.26 7.73
C GLY A 25 3.92 13.83 6.88
N ILE A 26 4.17 13.52 5.60
CA ILE A 26 3.12 13.07 4.67
C ILE A 26 2.54 11.71 5.12
N LEU A 27 3.40 10.76 5.49
CA LEU A 27 2.95 9.44 5.92
C LEU A 27 2.12 9.53 7.21
N SER A 28 2.58 10.27 8.21
CA SER A 28 1.82 10.47 9.45
C SER A 28 0.47 11.14 9.22
N ALA A 29 0.36 12.04 8.23
CA ALA A 29 -0.87 12.76 7.95
C ALA A 29 -1.87 11.96 7.11
N HIS A 30 -1.40 11.07 6.22
CA HIS A 30 -2.25 10.49 5.18
C HIS A 30 -2.30 8.95 5.15
N SER A 31 -1.38 8.24 5.81
CA SER A 31 -1.33 6.77 5.74
C SER A 31 -2.25 6.05 6.72
N CYS A 32 -2.86 6.77 7.67
CA CYS A 32 -3.58 6.21 8.82
C CYS A 32 -2.72 5.30 9.72
N VAL A 33 -1.39 5.38 9.61
CA VAL A 33 -0.42 4.68 10.46
C VAL A 33 0.23 5.66 11.43
N SER A 34 0.44 5.25 12.68
CA SER A 34 1.10 6.09 13.68
C SER A 34 2.57 6.34 13.30
N PRO A 35 3.15 7.51 13.65
CA PRO A 35 4.58 7.78 13.47
C PRO A 35 5.47 6.70 14.07
N GLN A 36 5.09 6.17 15.24
CA GLN A 36 5.84 5.14 15.96
C GLN A 36 5.89 3.84 15.16
N ASP A 37 4.76 3.41 14.59
CA ASP A 37 4.69 2.19 13.78
C ASP A 37 5.43 2.34 12.46
N ILE A 38 5.40 3.53 11.85
CA ILE A 38 6.18 3.84 10.64
C ILE A 38 7.69 3.73 10.92
N MET A 39 8.16 4.31 12.03
CA MET A 39 9.57 4.22 12.43
C MET A 39 9.97 2.77 12.76
N LYS A 40 9.10 2.03 13.43
CA LYS A 40 9.31 0.62 13.74
C LYS A 40 9.39 -0.25 12.49
N TYR A 41 8.54 0.00 11.49
CA TYR A 41 8.57 -0.67 10.20
C TYR A 41 9.86 -0.38 9.42
N HIS A 42 10.31 0.88 9.43
CA HIS A 42 11.57 1.27 8.82
C HIS A 42 12.78 0.63 9.51
N ALA A 43 12.75 0.52 10.83
CA ALA A 43 13.82 -0.03 11.66
C ALA A 43 15.21 0.59 11.39
N GLY A 44 15.26 1.84 10.90
CA GLY A 44 16.50 2.51 10.51
C GLY A 44 17.13 1.99 9.21
N LYS A 45 16.46 1.09 8.48
CA LYS A 45 17.02 0.40 7.31
C LYS A 45 16.49 0.96 6.00
N GLY A 46 17.40 1.44 5.15
CA GLY A 46 17.13 1.74 3.74
C GLY A 46 16.16 2.90 3.50
N THR A 47 15.59 2.92 2.30
CA THR A 47 14.64 3.94 1.84
C THR A 47 13.20 3.46 2.04
N ILE A 48 12.34 4.32 2.56
CA ILE A 48 10.89 4.06 2.61
C ILE A 48 10.29 4.45 1.26
N TYR A 49 9.49 3.54 0.71
CA TYR A 49 8.69 3.81 -0.48
C TYR A 49 7.24 4.04 -0.07
N ALA A 50 6.62 5.08 -0.63
CA ALA A 50 5.22 5.42 -0.37
C ALA A 50 4.49 5.56 -1.70
N TRP A 51 3.27 5.03 -1.75
CA TRP A 51 2.39 5.16 -2.91
C TRP A 51 1.27 6.13 -2.58
N ARG A 52 1.05 7.11 -3.44
CA ARG A 52 -0.16 7.93 -3.38
C ARG A 52 -1.29 7.16 -4.02
N ILE A 53 -2.29 6.82 -3.22
CA ILE A 53 -3.49 6.13 -3.69
C ILE A 53 -4.54 7.17 -4.09
N SER A 54 -5.02 7.10 -5.33
CA SER A 54 -6.12 7.90 -5.84
C SER A 54 -7.13 7.01 -6.59
N ASN A 55 -8.36 7.49 -6.79
CA ASN A 55 -9.42 6.80 -7.55
C ASN A 55 -9.72 5.37 -7.05
N VAL A 56 -9.90 5.21 -5.73
CA VAL A 56 -10.20 3.91 -5.11
C VAL A 56 -11.52 3.35 -5.65
N LYS A 57 -11.45 2.15 -6.24
CA LYS A 57 -12.65 1.38 -6.59
C LYS A 57 -13.08 0.54 -5.39
N LYS A 58 -14.30 0.78 -4.89
CA LYS A 58 -14.95 -0.11 -3.93
C LYS A 58 -15.73 -1.18 -4.69
N TYR A 59 -15.64 -2.43 -4.25
CA TYR A 59 -16.45 -3.52 -4.78
C TYR A 59 -17.75 -3.61 -3.97
N ASP A 60 -18.85 -3.89 -4.65
CA ASP A 60 -20.17 -4.04 -4.01
C ASP A 60 -20.24 -5.29 -3.12
N HIS A 61 -19.48 -6.33 -3.50
CA HIS A 61 -19.34 -7.57 -2.75
C HIS A 61 -17.86 -7.87 -2.45
N PRO A 62 -17.56 -8.57 -1.34
CA PRO A 62 -16.20 -9.05 -1.06
C PRO A 62 -15.68 -9.93 -2.19
N MET A 63 -14.46 -9.69 -2.66
CA MET A 63 -13.80 -10.54 -3.65
C MET A 63 -12.76 -11.42 -2.95
N ASN A 64 -12.72 -12.70 -3.32
CA ASN A 64 -11.76 -13.67 -2.81
C ASN A 64 -10.44 -13.61 -3.59
N LEU A 65 -9.34 -14.05 -2.98
CA LEU A 65 -8.05 -14.16 -3.67
C LEU A 65 -8.10 -15.10 -4.89
N THR A 66 -8.90 -16.17 -4.78
CA THR A 66 -9.12 -17.14 -5.84
C THR A 66 -9.78 -16.54 -7.07
N ASP A 67 -10.57 -15.48 -6.92
CA ASP A 67 -11.21 -14.76 -8.03
C ASP A 67 -10.16 -14.07 -8.92
N PHE A 68 -8.93 -13.91 -8.42
CA PHE A 68 -7.78 -13.37 -9.14
C PHE A 68 -6.70 -14.42 -9.41
N GLY A 69 -7.01 -15.71 -9.25
CA GLY A 69 -6.06 -16.81 -9.44
C GLY A 69 -4.99 -16.91 -8.34
N LEU A 70 -5.16 -16.21 -7.21
CA LEU A 70 -4.22 -16.23 -6.09
C LEU A 70 -4.64 -17.24 -5.04
N LYS A 71 -3.72 -18.13 -4.66
CA LYS A 71 -3.95 -19.13 -3.59
C LYS A 71 -3.60 -18.61 -2.20
N LYS A 72 -2.79 -17.55 -2.11
CA LYS A 72 -2.30 -16.97 -0.86
C LYS A 72 -2.07 -15.47 -1.03
N ALA A 73 -2.24 -14.71 0.06
CA ALA A 73 -1.90 -13.31 0.07
C ALA A 73 -0.38 -13.11 -0.14
N PRO A 74 0.03 -12.20 -1.04
CA PRO A 74 1.43 -11.88 -1.23
C PRO A 74 1.99 -11.14 0.00
N GLN A 75 3.27 -11.34 0.29
CA GLN A 75 3.96 -10.60 1.36
C GLN A 75 4.16 -9.12 1.01
N SER A 76 4.32 -8.79 -0.28
CA SER A 76 4.45 -7.42 -0.78
C SER A 76 3.42 -7.15 -1.88
N TRP A 77 3.73 -7.55 -3.10
CA TRP A 77 2.85 -7.46 -4.25
C TRP A 77 3.16 -8.61 -5.23
N CYS A 78 2.18 -8.95 -6.06
CA CYS A 78 2.34 -9.88 -7.16
C CYS A 78 1.55 -9.36 -8.36
N TYR A 79 1.98 -9.73 -9.56
CA TYR A 79 1.20 -9.48 -10.76
C TYR A 79 0.07 -10.51 -10.85
N LEU A 80 -1.05 -10.07 -11.40
CA LEU A 80 -2.14 -10.95 -11.78
C LEU A 80 -1.90 -11.39 -13.22
N ASN A 81 -2.03 -12.70 -13.49
CA ASN A 81 -2.03 -13.20 -14.86
C ASN A 81 -3.33 -12.74 -15.52
N ARG A 82 -3.22 -12.12 -16.70
CA ARG A 82 -4.36 -11.69 -17.52
C ARG A 82 -4.82 -12.79 -18.45
#